data_AF-A0A535K0T8-F1
#
_entry.id   AF-A0A535K0T8-F1
#
_cell.length_a   1.000
_cell.length_b   1.000
_cell.length_c   1.000
_cell.angle_alpha   90.00
_cell.angle_beta   90.00
_cell.angle_gamma   90.00
#
_symmetry.space_group_name_H-M   'P 1'
#
loop_
_entity.id
_entity.type
_entity.pdbx_description
1 polymer ?
#
loop_
_entity_poly.entity_id
_entity_poly.type
_entity_poly.pdbx_seq_one_letter_code
_entity_poly.pdbx_strand_id
1 'polypeptide(L)' 'MRRFVSWLAAKGSLRGGMTAGDAAAIVWTLAGPEVHGLLRRDRGWSQERYVAWLADTLSRTLL' A
#
# COMPACT_ATOMS: atom_id res chain seq x y z
N MET A 1 -2.43 8.60 5.91
CA MET A 1 -1.42 7.52 5.78
C MET A 1 -0.36 7.47 6.88
N ARG A 2 0.26 8.58 7.32
CA ARG A 2 1.27 8.54 8.41
C ARG A 2 0.84 7.76 9.66
N ARG A 3 -0.38 7.97 10.18
CA ARG A 3 -0.89 7.26 11.36
C ARG A 3 -1.02 5.74 11.16
N PHE A 4 -1.41 5.30 9.96
CA PHE A 4 -1.48 3.88 9.61
C PHE A 4 -0.09 3.25 9.59
N VAL A 5 0.88 3.93 8.98
CA VAL A 5 2.26 3.44 8.91
C VAL A 5 2.95 3.46 10.27
N SER A 6 2.72 4.48 11.10
CA SER A 6 3.22 4.50 12.48
C SER A 6 2.66 3.34 13.30
N TRP A 7 1.37 3.01 13.12
CA TRP A 7 0.77 1.83 13.76
C TRP A 7 1.37 0.52 13.25
N LEU A 8 1.67 0.43 11.94
CA LEU A 8 2.31 -0.74 11.35
C LEU A 8 3.74 -0.91 11.90
N ALA A 9 4.53 0.17 11.93
CA ALA A 9 5.89 0.18 12.47
C ALA A 9 5.94 -0.12 13.99
N ALA A 10 4.87 0.18 14.72
CA ALA A 10 4.76 -0.18 16.14
C ALA A 10 4.56 -1.69 16.37
N LYS A 11 4.15 -2.45 15.34
CA LYS A 11 3.92 -3.90 15.41
C LYS A 11 5.11 -4.73 14.93
N GLY A 12 6.10 -4.11 14.30
CA GLY A 12 7.28 -4.77 13.77
C GLY A 12 8.07 -3.82 12.88
N SER A 13 9.31 -4.21 12.57
CA SER A 13 10.18 -3.40 11.72
C SER A 13 9.67 -3.34 10.29
N LEU A 14 9.72 -2.16 9.69
CA LEU A 14 9.52 -2.01 8.26
C LEU A 14 10.72 -2.61 7.51
N ARG A 15 10.45 -3.22 6.35
CA ARG A 15 11.46 -3.85 5.51
C ARG A 15 12.60 -2.89 5.17
N GLY A 16 13.84 -3.37 5.26
CA GLY A 16 15.02 -2.63 4.83
C GLY A 16 15.31 -1.36 5.64
N GLY A 17 14.75 -1.22 6.86
CA GLY A 17 14.97 -0.03 7.69
C GLY A 17 14.31 1.24 7.16
N MET A 18 13.33 1.12 6.25
CA MET A 18 12.65 2.27 5.67
C MET A 18 11.96 3.12 6.73
N THR A 19 11.90 4.43 6.49
CA THR A 19 11.23 5.34 7.42
C THR A 19 9.72 5.22 7.31
N ALA A 20 9.01 5.64 8.37
CA ALA A 20 7.55 5.76 8.32
C ALA A 20 7.07 6.79 7.26
N GLY A 21 7.92 7.75 6.88
CA GLY A 21 7.65 8.69 5.80
C GLY A 21 7.64 7.99 4.44
N ASP A 22 8.68 7.20 4.15
CA ASP A 22 8.82 6.46 2.90
C ASP A 22 7.69 5.44 2.74
N ALA A 23 7.42 4.67 3.79
CA ALA A 23 6.30 3.73 3.80
C ALA A 23 4.94 4.43 3.60
N ALA A 24 4.74 5.63 4.16
CA ALA A 24 3.51 6.39 3.93
C ALA A 24 3.39 6.88 2.47
N ALA A 25 4.50 7.23 1.83
CA ALA A 25 4.52 7.62 0.42
C ALA A 25 4.17 6.44 -0.49
N ILE A 26 4.71 5.25 -0.22
CA ILE A 26 4.40 4.01 -0.94
C ILE A 26 2.91 3.68 -0.83
N VAL A 27 2.39 3.66 0.41
CA VAL A 27 0.98 3.35 0.65
C VAL A 27 0.06 4.36 -0.03
N TRP A 28 0.38 5.66 0.05
CA TRP A 28 -0.39 6.70 -0.61
C TRP A 28 -0.42 6.52 -2.13
N THR A 29 0.73 6.19 -2.72
CA THR A 29 0.85 5.99 -4.17
C THR A 29 0.01 4.79 -4.62
N LEU A 30 0.13 3.64 -3.95
CA LEU A 30 -0.52 2.41 -4.39
C LEU A 30 -2.01 2.34 -4.04
N ALA A 31 -2.44 2.97 -2.94
CA ALA A 31 -3.84 3.00 -2.52
C ALA A 31 -4.59 4.27 -2.99
N GLY A 32 -3.93 5.15 -3.75
CA GLY A 32 -4.48 6.41 -4.24
C GLY A 32 -5.57 6.24 -5.30
N PRO A 33 -6.41 7.27 -5.50
CA PRO A 33 -7.50 7.22 -6.47
C PRO A 33 -7.03 7.01 -7.91
N GLU A 34 -5.82 7.45 -8.26
CA GLU A 34 -5.22 7.30 -9.59
C GLU A 34 -4.93 5.83 -9.90
N VAL A 35 -4.25 5.12 -8.99
CA VAL A 35 -3.95 3.69 -9.17
C VAL A 35 -5.22 2.85 -9.07
N HIS A 36 -6.13 3.19 -8.15
CA HIS A 36 -7.44 2.56 -8.09
C HIS A 36 -8.21 2.72 -9.41
N GLY A 37 -8.30 3.93 -9.95
CA GLY A 37 -8.96 4.24 -11.22
C GLY A 37 -8.34 3.48 -12.39
N LEU A 38 -7.02 3.55 -12.53
CA LEU A 38 -6.28 2.83 -13.56
C LEU A 38 -6.58 1.33 -13.52
N LEU A 39 -6.50 0.69 -12.35
CA LEU A 39 -6.64 -0.77 -12.27
C LEU A 39 -8.11 -1.22 -12.38
N ARG A 40 -9.04 -0.55 -11.70
CA ARG A 40 -10.46 -0.96 -11.67
C ARG A 40 -11.24 -0.51 -12.90
N ARG A 41 -11.01 0.71 -13.39
CA ARG A 41 -11.76 1.30 -14.51
C ARG A 41 -11.07 1.01 -15.83
N ASP A 42 -9.81 1.39 -15.97
CA ASP A 42 -9.14 1.32 -17.27
C ASP A 42 -8.64 -0.09 -17.60
N ARG A 43 -8.26 -0.87 -16.58
CA ARG A 43 -7.82 -2.26 -16.72
C ARG A 43 -8.86 -3.30 -16.32
N GLY A 44 -10.06 -2.85 -15.92
CA GLY A 44 -11.21 -3.72 -15.67
C GLY A 44 -11.02 -4.78 -14.59
N TRP A 45 -10.06 -4.61 -13.66
CA TRP A 45 -9.92 -5.55 -12.54
C TRP A 45 -11.16 -5.54 -11.69
N SER A 46 -11.53 -6.65 -11.04
CA SER A 46 -12.58 -6.66 -10.02
C SER A 46 -12.12 -5.97 -8.72
N GLN A 47 -13.05 -5.67 -7.81
CA GLN A 47 -12.71 -5.09 -6.50
C GLN A 47 -11.88 -6.07 -5.67
N GLU A 48 -12.28 -7.33 -5.67
CA GLU A 48 -11.64 -8.43 -4.94
C GLU A 48 -10.21 -8.59 -5.43
N ARG A 49 -10.00 -8.58 -6.75
CA ARG A 49 -8.67 -8.65 -7.37
C ARG A 49 -7.80 -7.46 -6.96
N TYR A 50 -8.35 -6.24 -7.00
CA TYR A 50 -7.62 -5.04 -6.60
C TYR A 50 -7.20 -5.08 -5.13
N VAL A 51 -8.11 -5.45 -4.23
CA VAL A 51 -7.83 -5.55 -2.79
C VAL A 51 -6.78 -6.62 -2.52
N ALA A 52 -6.90 -7.80 -3.12
CA ALA A 52 -5.93 -8.88 -2.96
C ALA A 52 -4.54 -8.47 -3.44
N TRP A 53 -4.45 -7.86 -4.62
CA TRP A 53 -3.19 -7.35 -5.15
C TRP A 53 -2.58 -6.25 -4.29
N LEU A 54 -3.39 -5.28 -3.85
CA LEU A 54 -2.90 -4.16 -3.06
C LEU A 54 -2.37 -4.65 -1.70
N ALA A 55 -3.08 -5.58 -1.05
CA ALA A 55 -2.64 -6.17 0.20
C ALA A 55 -1.33 -6.96 0.06
N ASP A 56 -1.22 -7.84 -0.95
CA ASP A 56 0.00 -8.62 -1.20
C ASP A 56 1.18 -7.69 -1.55
N THR A 57 0.96 -6.71 -2.42
CA THR A 57 2.00 -5.75 -2.85
C THR A 57 2.50 -4.92 -1.68
N LEU A 58 1.61 -4.35 -0.87
CA LEU A 58 1.99 -3.58 0.31
C LEU A 58 2.69 -4.45 1.35
N SER A 59 2.23 -5.69 1.56
CA SER A 59 2.88 -6.60 2.52
C SER A 59 4.31 -6.92 2.09
N ARG A 60 4.53 -7.28 0.82
CA ARG A 60 5.87 -7.56 0.28
C ARG A 60 6.79 -6.34 0.26
N THR A 61 6.23 -5.15 0.13
CA THR A 61 7.03 -3.93 0.04
C THR A 61 7.41 -3.43 1.42
N LEU A 62 6.47 -3.47 2.38
CA LEU A 62 6.63 -2.83 3.69
C LEU A 62 7.16 -3.77 4.78
N LEU A 63 7.01 -5.10 4.63
CA LEU A 63 7.33 -6.12 5.64
C LEU A 63 8.34 -7.13 5.09
#